data_AF-A0AAW0RIX8-F1
#
_entry.id   AF-A0AAW0RIX8-F1
#
_cell.length_a   1.000
_cell.length_b   1.000
_cell.length_c   1.000
_cell.angle_alpha   90.00
_cell.angle_beta   90.00
_cell.angle_gamma   90.00
#
_symmetry.space_group_name_H-M   'P 1'
#
loop_
_entity.id
_entity.type
_entity.pdbx_description
1 polymer ?
#
loop_
_entity_poly.entity_id
_entity_poly.type
_entity_poly.pdbx_seq_one_letter_code
_entity_poly.pdbx_strand_id
1 'polypeptide(L)'
;ARFPCADCNSFQYTPVTQPWYNRVPPQTDILVTHTPPKHHLDLDLGCPYLLREVWRVKPRLHVFGHCHWAYGQEPIYFDEMQTAYETLLSRPRRGPIMDFFPNRSWIYMWQIVYYGVQAVVWNWLMGGPRGNQGSIMVNAAQMYGDTGRIKSRAVVVDI
;
A
#
# COMPACT_ATOMS: atom_id res chain seq x y z
N ALA A 1 2.76 -25.48 4.97
CA ALA A 1 1.68 -24.96 5.82
C ALA A 1 1.80 -23.45 5.88
N ARG A 2 0.84 -22.69 5.36
CA ARG A 2 0.93 -21.22 5.31
C ARG A 2 -0.45 -20.60 5.51
N PHE A 3 -0.87 -20.49 6.77
CA PHE A 3 -1.87 -19.56 7.25
C PHE A 3 -1.32 -18.97 8.55
N PRO A 4 -0.87 -17.71 8.52
CA PRO A 4 -1.17 -16.87 9.66
C PRO A 4 -1.38 -15.44 9.20
N CYS A 5 -2.63 -14.99 9.12
CA CYS A 5 -3.02 -13.58 9.23
C CYS A 5 -4.55 -13.52 9.15
N ALA A 6 -5.19 -13.91 10.25
CA ALA A 6 -6.59 -13.57 10.52
C ALA A 6 -6.81 -13.19 12.01
N ASP A 7 -5.88 -13.51 12.91
CA ASP A 7 -6.20 -13.60 14.34
C ASP A 7 -5.57 -12.51 15.25
N CYS A 8 -4.85 -11.52 14.72
CA CYS A 8 -4.17 -10.50 15.55
C CYS A 8 -4.64 -9.04 15.36
N ASN A 9 -5.65 -8.78 14.53
CA ASN A 9 -6.17 -7.43 14.31
C ASN A 9 -7.47 -7.20 15.10
N SER A 10 -7.74 -5.97 15.54
CA SER A 10 -8.90 -5.63 16.41
C SER A 10 -10.28 -5.91 15.78
N PHE A 11 -10.34 -6.08 14.46
CA PHE A 11 -11.54 -6.46 13.71
C PHE A 11 -11.24 -7.71 12.89
N GLN A 12 -11.54 -8.88 13.46
CA GLN A 12 -11.29 -10.17 12.84
C GLN A 12 -12.40 -10.49 11.84
N TYR A 13 -12.01 -10.89 10.63
CA TYR A 13 -12.91 -11.45 9.64
C TYR A 13 -12.15 -12.55 8.91
N THR A 14 -12.86 -13.62 8.58
CA THR A 14 -12.28 -14.74 7.84
C THR A 14 -11.82 -14.25 6.45
N PRO A 15 -10.84 -14.93 5.81
CA PRO A 15 -10.49 -14.66 4.43
C PRO A 15 -11.66 -14.83 3.45
N VAL A 16 -12.70 -15.58 3.82
CA VAL A 16 -13.91 -15.80 2.99
C VAL A 16 -14.82 -14.58 3.03
N THR A 17 -14.94 -13.96 4.19
CA THR A 17 -15.69 -12.71 4.36
C THR A 17 -14.92 -11.55 3.73
N GLN A 18 -15.54 -10.88 2.75
CA GLN A 18 -15.00 -9.68 2.11
C GLN A 18 -15.67 -8.43 2.74
N PRO A 19 -15.24 -7.99 3.93
CA PRO A 19 -15.99 -6.98 4.69
C PRO A 19 -16.00 -5.62 4.00
N TRP A 20 -15.00 -5.35 3.16
CA TRP A 20 -14.77 -4.05 2.52
C TRP A 20 -15.56 -3.87 1.22
N TYR A 21 -16.04 -4.94 0.59
CA TYR A 21 -16.68 -4.89 -0.73
C TYR A 21 -17.81 -3.85 -0.79
N ASN A 22 -17.62 -2.81 -1.62
CA ASN A 22 -18.57 -1.70 -1.80
C ASN A 22 -18.97 -0.97 -0.50
N ARG A 23 -18.15 -1.01 0.55
CA ARG A 23 -18.43 -0.30 1.81
C ARG A 23 -18.04 1.16 1.78
N VAL A 24 -16.99 1.50 1.05
CA VAL A 24 -16.48 2.89 0.98
C VAL A 24 -17.27 3.64 -0.09
N PRO A 25 -17.89 4.79 0.20
CA PRO A 25 -18.57 5.57 -0.83
C PRO A 25 -17.62 5.96 -1.98
N PRO A 26 -18.09 5.97 -3.24
CA PRO A 26 -17.32 6.58 -4.33
C PRO A 26 -17.05 8.05 -4.02
N GLN A 27 -15.97 8.61 -4.57
CA GLN A 27 -15.57 10.01 -4.35
C GLN A 27 -15.22 10.34 -2.88
N THR A 28 -14.85 9.35 -2.08
CA THR A 28 -14.29 9.62 -0.75
C THR A 28 -12.91 10.26 -0.90
N ASP A 29 -12.76 11.50 -0.45
CA ASP A 29 -11.46 12.20 -0.49
C ASP A 29 -10.51 11.72 0.61
N ILE A 30 -11.04 11.52 1.82
CA ILE A 30 -10.26 11.13 3.00
C ILE A 30 -10.83 9.82 3.54
N LEU A 31 -10.01 8.77 3.51
CA LEU A 31 -10.32 7.47 4.07
C LEU A 31 -9.57 7.30 5.40
N VAL A 32 -10.28 6.89 6.45
CA VAL A 32 -9.67 6.57 7.75
C VAL A 32 -10.00 5.12 8.10
N THR A 33 -8.98 4.30 8.35
CA THR A 33 -9.15 2.90 8.74
C THR A 33 -8.29 2.54 9.95
N HIS A 34 -8.67 1.51 10.70
CA HIS A 34 -7.83 1.04 11.81
C HIS A 34 -6.57 0.32 11.29
N THR A 35 -6.77 -0.62 10.36
CA THR A 35 -5.71 -1.44 9.78
C THR A 35 -5.14 -0.81 8.49
N PRO A 36 -3.86 -1.06 8.18
CA PRO A 36 -3.26 -0.64 6.93
C PRO A 36 -3.80 -1.45 5.74
N PRO A 37 -3.87 -0.87 4.53
CA PRO A 37 -4.02 -1.64 3.31
C PRO A 37 -2.76 -2.50 3.08
N LYS A 38 -2.93 -3.65 2.42
CA LYS A 38 -1.80 -4.55 2.16
C LYS A 38 -0.71 -3.85 1.33
N HIS A 39 0.55 -4.16 1.63
CA HIS A 39 1.76 -3.68 0.94
C HIS A 39 2.14 -2.21 1.18
N HIS A 40 1.41 -1.49 2.03
CA HIS A 40 1.64 -0.07 2.30
C HIS A 40 1.73 0.18 3.79
N LEU A 41 2.93 0.51 4.28
CA LEU A 41 3.22 0.76 5.70
C LEU A 41 2.63 -0.30 6.65
N ASP A 42 2.64 -1.57 6.24
CA ASP A 42 1.86 -2.65 6.85
C ASP A 42 2.67 -3.78 7.51
N LEU A 43 3.94 -3.96 7.13
CA LEU A 43 4.78 -5.10 7.54
C LEU A 43 4.07 -6.46 7.39
N ASP A 44 3.43 -6.67 6.23
CA ASP A 44 2.66 -7.89 5.92
C ASP A 44 1.42 -8.13 6.82
N LEU A 45 1.02 -7.17 7.67
CA LEU A 45 -0.21 -7.21 8.49
C LEU A 45 -1.43 -6.56 7.81
N GLY A 46 -1.24 -6.01 6.60
CA GLY A 46 -2.24 -5.22 5.91
C GLY A 46 -3.33 -6.05 5.22
N CYS A 47 -4.49 -5.42 5.04
CA CYS A 47 -5.66 -6.10 4.46
C CYS A 47 -5.66 -6.05 2.92
N PRO A 48 -5.71 -7.21 2.23
CA PRO A 48 -5.81 -7.24 0.76
C PRO A 48 -7.16 -6.75 0.24
N TYR A 49 -8.25 -6.93 0.98
CA TYR A 49 -9.58 -6.46 0.58
C TYR A 49 -9.71 -4.94 0.71
N LEU A 50 -9.06 -4.35 1.72
CA LEU A 50 -8.99 -2.90 1.88
C LEU A 50 -8.20 -2.29 0.72
N LEU A 51 -7.06 -2.87 0.35
CA LEU A 51 -6.27 -2.41 -0.81
C LEU A 51 -7.13 -2.37 -2.09
N ARG A 52 -7.96 -3.39 -2.34
CA ARG A 52 -8.88 -3.41 -3.49
C ARG A 52 -9.91 -2.29 -3.45
N GLU A 53 -10.48 -1.99 -2.29
CA GLU A 53 -11.40 -0.85 -2.15
C GLU A 53 -10.69 0.49 -2.33
N VAL A 54 -9.45 0.63 -1.84
CA VAL A 54 -8.64 1.83 -2.04
C VAL A 54 -8.38 2.06 -3.54
N TRP A 55 -8.06 1.01 -4.31
CA TRP A 55 -7.94 1.09 -5.77
C TRP A 55 -9.24 1.46 -6.48
N ARG A 56 -10.39 1.04 -5.94
CA ARG A 56 -11.71 1.37 -6.49
C ARG A 56 -12.07 2.83 -6.26
N VAL A 57 -11.83 3.34 -5.05
CA VAL A 57 -12.27 4.68 -4.63
C VAL A 57 -11.23 5.75 -4.92
N LYS A 58 -9.94 5.42 -4.86
CA LYS A 58 -8.81 6.31 -5.07
C LYS A 58 -8.84 7.58 -4.20
N PRO A 59 -8.91 7.44 -2.85
CA PRO A 59 -8.96 8.60 -1.96
C PRO A 59 -7.69 9.43 -2.07
N ARG A 60 -7.77 10.76 -1.86
CA ARG A 60 -6.61 11.67 -1.87
C ARG A 60 -5.71 11.46 -0.64
N LEU A 61 -6.31 11.09 0.48
CA LEU A 61 -5.63 10.79 1.73
C LEU A 61 -6.18 9.51 2.36
N HIS A 62 -5.32 8.58 2.73
CA HIS A 62 -5.69 7.40 3.50
C HIS A 62 -4.90 7.36 4.81
N VAL A 63 -5.58 7.59 5.93
CA VAL A 63 -4.98 7.53 7.28
C VAL A 63 -5.32 6.21 7.94
N PHE A 64 -4.31 5.55 8.49
CA PHE A 64 -4.47 4.31 9.24
C PHE A 64 -3.45 4.21 10.39
N GLY A 65 -3.52 3.12 11.16
CA GLY A 65 -2.61 2.89 12.28
C GLY A 65 -2.18 1.44 12.38
N HIS A 66 -2.15 0.94 13.62
CA HIS A 66 -1.93 -0.47 13.98
C HIS A 66 -0.47 -0.96 13.83
N CYS A 67 0.22 -0.67 12.73
CA CYS A 67 1.59 -1.14 12.51
C CYS A 67 2.63 -0.14 13.05
N HIS A 68 2.98 -0.25 14.33
CA HIS A 68 3.87 0.70 15.02
C HIS A 68 5.28 0.80 14.41
N TRP A 69 5.79 -0.28 13.83
CA TRP A 69 7.12 -0.31 13.19
C TRP A 69 7.12 0.25 11.78
N ALA A 70 5.96 0.47 11.17
CA ALA A 70 5.81 1.08 9.85
C ALA A 70 5.14 2.46 9.93
N TYR A 71 5.32 3.20 11.03
CA TYR A 71 4.92 4.60 11.12
C TYR A 71 5.56 5.43 9.99
N GLY A 72 4.77 6.33 9.39
CA GLY A 72 5.26 7.23 8.35
C GLY A 72 4.19 7.64 7.36
N GLN A 73 4.64 8.18 6.23
CA GLN A 73 3.80 8.54 5.10
C GLN A 73 4.41 8.02 3.80
N GLU A 74 3.56 7.65 2.86
CA GLU A 74 3.95 7.10 1.55
C GLU A 74 3.06 7.73 0.47
N PRO A 75 3.64 8.38 -0.56
CA PRO A 75 2.88 8.79 -1.73
C PRO A 75 2.62 7.57 -2.61
N ILE A 76 1.37 7.41 -3.04
CA ILE A 76 0.96 6.36 -3.97
C ILE A 76 0.36 7.01 -5.21
N TYR A 77 0.48 6.33 -6.34
CA TYR A 77 -0.17 6.75 -7.59
C TYR A 77 -0.98 5.58 -8.12
N PHE A 78 -2.23 5.82 -8.50
CA PHE A 78 -3.09 4.75 -9.02
C PHE A 78 -2.81 4.47 -10.50
N ASP A 79 -1.60 3.97 -10.81
CA ASP A 79 -1.12 3.70 -12.16
C ASP A 79 -0.63 2.25 -12.36
N GLU A 80 -0.20 1.94 -13.59
CA GLU A 80 0.29 0.61 -13.96
C GLU A 80 1.59 0.24 -13.25
N MET A 81 2.42 1.23 -12.90
CA MET A 81 3.67 0.99 -12.16
C MET A 81 3.35 0.50 -10.75
N GLN A 82 2.43 1.18 -10.07
CA GLN A 82 1.96 0.79 -8.74
C GLN A 82 1.28 -0.58 -8.76
N THR A 83 0.47 -0.87 -9.78
CA THR A 83 -0.16 -2.19 -9.97
C THR A 83 0.89 -3.29 -10.13
N ALA A 84 1.94 -3.06 -10.93
CA ALA A 84 3.04 -4.00 -11.11
C ALA A 84 3.85 -4.19 -9.82
N TYR A 85 4.08 -3.12 -9.06
CA TYR A 85 4.76 -3.14 -7.77
C TYR A 85 4.01 -3.98 -6.72
N GLU A 86 2.73 -3.71 -6.51
CA GLU A 86 1.91 -4.47 -5.56
C GLU A 86 1.75 -5.93 -5.98
N THR A 87 1.63 -6.17 -7.29
CA THR A 87 1.59 -7.54 -7.82
C THR A 87 2.89 -8.27 -7.54
N LEU A 88 4.05 -7.62 -7.71
CA LEU A 88 5.36 -8.19 -7.40
C LEU A 88 5.48 -8.53 -5.90
N LEU A 89 5.07 -7.63 -5.01
CA LEU A 89 5.09 -7.84 -3.56
C LEU A 89 4.14 -8.96 -3.11
N SER A 90 3.03 -9.17 -3.82
CA SER A 90 2.09 -10.25 -3.52
C SER A 90 2.65 -11.65 -3.80
N ARG A 91 3.75 -11.75 -4.57
CA ARG A 91 4.35 -13.04 -4.94
C ARG A 91 5.15 -13.63 -3.79
N PRO A 92 5.16 -14.97 -3.63
CA PRO A 92 5.96 -15.61 -2.60
C PRO A 92 7.46 -15.42 -2.89
N ARG A 93 8.21 -14.95 -1.88
CA ARG A 93 9.68 -14.90 -1.92
C ARG A 93 10.24 -16.32 -2.15
N ARG A 94 11.13 -16.49 -3.12
CA ARG A 94 11.74 -17.79 -3.45
C ARG A 94 13.13 -17.99 -2.85
N GLY A 95 13.67 -16.94 -2.24
CA GLY A 95 14.99 -16.95 -1.60
C GLY A 95 16.06 -16.39 -2.52
N PRO A 96 17.21 -15.94 -1.96
CA PRO A 96 18.18 -15.12 -2.67
C PRO A 96 18.74 -15.80 -3.92
N ILE A 97 18.96 -17.12 -3.89
CA ILE A 97 19.51 -17.87 -5.02
C ILE A 97 18.47 -18.06 -6.13
N MET A 98 17.22 -18.38 -5.78
CA MET A 98 16.18 -18.68 -6.77
C MET A 98 15.64 -17.43 -7.46
N ASP A 99 15.79 -16.26 -6.83
CA ASP A 99 15.38 -14.99 -7.42
C ASP A 99 16.31 -14.54 -8.57
N PHE A 100 17.56 -15.02 -8.63
CA PHE A 100 18.47 -14.79 -9.76
C PHE A 100 18.03 -15.52 -11.04
N PHE A 101 17.27 -16.61 -10.93
CA PHE A 101 16.79 -17.33 -12.11
C PHE A 101 15.53 -16.67 -12.69
N PRO A 102 15.47 -16.45 -14.02
CA PRO A 102 14.32 -15.84 -14.68
C PRO A 102 13.01 -16.49 -14.27
N ASN A 103 12.07 -15.67 -13.83
CA ASN A 103 10.76 -16.13 -13.39
C ASN A 103 9.69 -15.04 -13.62
N ARG A 104 8.43 -15.33 -13.32
CA ARG A 104 7.33 -14.38 -13.54
C ARG A 104 7.49 -13.05 -12.78
N SER A 105 8.21 -13.01 -11.65
CA SER A 105 8.52 -11.78 -10.91
C SER A 105 9.40 -10.84 -11.74
N TRP A 106 10.26 -11.37 -12.62
CA TRP A 106 11.09 -10.55 -13.52
C TRP A 106 10.23 -9.74 -14.49
N ILE A 107 9.08 -10.26 -14.93
CA ILE A 107 8.17 -9.54 -15.82
C ILE A 107 7.66 -8.27 -15.13
N TYR A 108 7.18 -8.39 -13.89
CA TYR A 108 6.70 -7.24 -13.12
C TYR A 108 7.84 -6.26 -12.77
N MET A 109 9.04 -6.78 -12.48
CA MET A 109 10.22 -5.92 -12.29
C MET A 109 10.53 -5.10 -13.56
N TRP A 110 10.49 -5.73 -14.73
CA TRP A 110 10.64 -5.03 -16.00
C TRP A 110 9.51 -4.05 -16.28
N GLN A 111 8.27 -4.37 -15.91
CA GLN A 111 7.15 -3.43 -16.01
C GLN A 111 7.37 -2.20 -15.13
N ILE A 112 7.81 -2.37 -13.88
CA ILE A 112 8.11 -1.26 -12.97
C ILE A 112 9.20 -0.36 -13.57
N VAL A 113 10.29 -0.96 -14.06
CA VAL A 113 11.39 -0.21 -14.71
C VAL A 113 10.88 0.51 -15.96
N TYR A 114 10.13 -0.18 -16.81
CA TYR A 114 9.58 0.38 -18.04
C TYR A 114 8.66 1.56 -17.75
N TYR A 115 7.63 1.38 -16.93
CA TYR A 115 6.69 2.44 -16.60
C TYR A 115 7.33 3.58 -15.82
N GLY A 116 8.31 3.29 -14.95
CA GLY A 116 9.11 4.29 -14.25
C GLY A 116 9.95 5.15 -15.20
N VAL A 117 10.67 4.53 -16.14
CA VAL A 117 11.45 5.25 -17.16
C VAL A 117 10.53 6.06 -18.07
N GLN A 118 9.43 5.45 -18.55
CA GLN A 118 8.42 6.18 -19.31
C GLN A 118 7.85 7.35 -18.52
N ALA A 119 7.76 7.24 -17.19
CA ALA A 119 7.29 8.32 -16.34
C ALA A 119 8.23 9.52 -16.28
N VAL A 120 9.52 9.24 -16.06
CA VAL A 120 10.56 10.26 -16.05
C VAL A 120 10.69 10.92 -17.42
N VAL A 121 10.72 10.12 -18.49
CA VAL A 121 10.84 10.63 -19.87
C VAL A 121 9.66 11.52 -20.25
N TRP A 122 8.43 11.11 -19.91
CA TRP A 122 7.24 11.91 -20.17
C TRP A 122 7.25 13.23 -19.41
N ASN A 123 7.59 13.21 -18.12
CA ASN A 123 7.68 14.41 -17.30
C ASN A 123 8.77 15.37 -17.84
N TRP A 124 9.90 14.83 -18.30
CA TRP A 124 10.98 15.61 -18.89
C TRP A 124 10.61 16.22 -20.25
N LEU A 125 9.94 15.47 -21.14
CA LEU A 125 9.56 15.93 -22.48
C LEU A 125 8.38 16.90 -22.49
N MET A 126 7.35 16.63 -21.68
CA MET A 126 6.06 17.33 -21.77
C MET A 126 5.85 18.36 -20.66
N GLY A 127 6.71 18.40 -19.64
CA GLY A 127 6.64 19.37 -18.53
C GLY A 127 5.34 19.33 -17.72
N GLY A 128 4.46 18.38 -18.00
CA GLY A 128 3.13 18.26 -17.41
C GLY A 128 3.13 17.24 -16.28
N PRO A 129 2.43 17.51 -15.15
CA PRO A 129 2.23 16.52 -14.11
C PRO A 129 1.57 15.26 -14.71
N ARG A 130 2.07 14.07 -14.34
CA ARG A 130 1.24 12.85 -14.45
C ARG A 130 -0.07 13.12 -13.71
N GLY A 131 -1.20 12.69 -14.31
CA GLY A 131 -2.55 13.09 -13.91
C GLY A 131 -2.82 12.97 -12.40
N ASN A 132 -3.84 13.71 -11.93
CA ASN A 132 -4.21 13.92 -10.53
C ASN A 132 -4.76 12.67 -9.81
N GLN A 133 -4.09 11.53 -9.92
CA GLN A 133 -4.42 10.26 -9.26
C GLN A 133 -3.39 9.90 -8.17
N GLY A 134 -2.75 10.91 -7.61
CA GLY A 134 -1.88 10.75 -6.44
C GLY A 134 -2.71 10.66 -5.17
N SER A 135 -2.26 9.84 -4.24
CA SER A 135 -2.82 9.72 -2.90
C SER A 135 -1.69 9.66 -1.90
N ILE A 136 -1.96 10.09 -0.67
CA ILE A 136 -1.00 10.02 0.42
C ILE A 136 -1.53 9.02 1.44
N MET A 137 -0.76 7.97 1.69
CA MET A 137 -1.02 7.03 2.76
C MET A 137 -0.26 7.47 4.02
N VAL A 138 -0.92 7.46 5.17
CA VAL A 138 -0.32 7.84 6.45
C VAL A 138 -0.59 6.76 7.48
N ASN A 139 0.47 6.13 7.96
CA ASN A 139 0.41 5.34 9.17
C ASN A 139 0.67 6.24 10.38
N ALA A 140 -0.40 6.63 11.06
CA ALA A 140 -0.42 7.51 12.22
C ALA A 140 -0.15 6.77 13.56
N ALA A 141 0.43 5.57 13.53
CA ALA A 141 0.81 4.86 14.76
C ALA A 141 1.82 5.67 15.60
N GLN A 142 1.43 6.10 16.79
CA GLN A 142 2.24 7.02 17.61
C GLN A 142 3.21 6.32 18.57
N MET A 143 3.14 4.99 18.70
CA MET A 143 3.95 4.24 19.64
C MET A 143 5.23 3.76 18.97
N TYR A 144 6.37 3.90 19.66
CA TYR A 144 7.64 3.36 19.16
C TYR A 144 7.68 1.85 19.41
N GLY A 145 7.29 1.09 18.40
CA GLY A 145 7.21 -0.36 18.51
C GLY A 145 6.29 -0.85 19.60
N ASP A 146 6.78 -1.77 20.41
CA ASP A 146 6.12 -2.40 21.55
C ASP A 146 6.57 -1.80 22.89
N THR A 147 7.39 -0.75 22.86
CA THR A 147 8.01 -0.16 24.07
C THR A 147 7.04 0.54 25.02
N GLY A 148 5.77 0.72 24.64
CA GLY A 148 4.77 1.48 25.39
C GLY A 148 5.03 2.99 25.44
N ARG A 149 6.10 3.48 24.80
CA ARG A 149 6.43 4.91 24.75
C ARG A 149 5.78 5.55 23.53
N ILE A 150 5.01 6.61 23.77
CA ILE A 150 4.45 7.45 22.73
C ILE A 150 5.56 8.34 22.20
N LYS A 151 5.84 8.25 20.90
CA LYS A 151 6.69 9.18 20.17
C LYS A 151 5.78 10.08 19.35
N SER A 152 5.34 11.18 19.95
CA SER A 152 4.45 12.12 19.26
C SER A 152 5.24 12.96 18.25
N ARG A 153 5.03 12.70 16.96
CA ARG A 153 5.33 13.67 15.90
C ARG A 153 4.08 13.81 15.04
N ALA A 154 3.59 15.04 14.92
CA ALA A 154 2.50 15.33 14.00
C ALA A 154 3.00 15.05 12.57
N VAL A 155 2.25 14.24 11.82
CA VAL A 155 2.45 14.11 10.38
C VAL A 155 1.63 15.21 9.74
N VAL A 156 2.30 16.15 9.09
CA VAL A 156 1.66 17.24 8.36
C VAL A 156 1.63 16.84 6.89
N VAL A 157 0.42 16.79 6.33
CA VAL A 157 0.19 16.41 4.94
C VAL A 157 -0.52 17.56 4.24
N ASP A 158 0.05 17.99 3.11
CA ASP A 158 -0.56 18.97 2.22
C ASP A 158 -1.40 18.21 1.17
N ILE A 159 -2.70 18.47 1.17
CA ILE A 159 -3.70 17.87 0.25
C ILE A 159 -4.45 18.94 -0.53
#